data_AF-A0A2V4AVV8-F1
#
_entry.id   AF-A0A2V4AVV8-F1
#
_cell.length_a   1.000
_cell.length_b   1.000
_cell.length_c   1.000
_cell.angle_alpha   90.00
_cell.angle_beta   90.00
_cell.angle_gamma   90.00
#
_symmetry.space_group_name_H-M   'P 1'
#
loop_
_entity.id
_entity.type
_entity.pdbx_description
1 polymer ?
#
loop_
_entity_poly.entity_id
_entity_poly.type
_entity_poly.pdbx_seq_one_letter_code
_entity_poly.pdbx_strand_id
1 'polypeptide(L)'
;MADTPAIDHSLYVKGSKVYEANYRAGLWILDTAPINSGKLHEVGFFDVYPADDAAEFNGAWSNYPFFASGTVVVSGIEQGLFVLRPSGAAYD
;
A
#
# COMPACT_ATOMS: atom_id res chain seq x y z
N MET A 1 2.73 -9.72 -4.98
CA MET A 1 1.65 -8.73 -5.07
C MET A 1 0.74 -8.96 -3.88
N ALA A 2 -0.05 -7.97 -3.49
CA ALA A 2 -1.11 -8.10 -2.49
C ALA A 2 -2.04 -9.29 -2.78
N ASP A 3 -2.54 -9.97 -1.74
CA ASP A 3 -3.50 -11.08 -1.87
C ASP A 3 -4.93 -10.52 -1.88
N THR A 4 -5.27 -9.85 -2.98
CA THR A 4 -6.56 -9.17 -3.19
C THR A 4 -7.00 -9.25 -4.65
N PRO A 5 -8.31 -9.31 -4.95
CA PRO A 5 -8.80 -9.19 -6.31
C PRO A 5 -8.75 -7.76 -6.88
N ALA A 6 -8.45 -6.75 -6.06
CA ALA A 6 -8.32 -5.37 -6.52
C ALA A 6 -7.13 -5.19 -7.48
N ILE A 7 -7.20 -4.15 -8.31
CA ILE A 7 -6.16 -3.83 -9.29
C ILE A 7 -4.92 -3.29 -8.55
N ASP A 8 -3.75 -3.83 -8.86
CA ASP A 8 -2.47 -3.34 -8.34
C ASP A 8 -2.10 -1.99 -9.00
N HIS A 9 -1.65 -1.03 -8.20
CA HIS A 9 -1.40 0.32 -8.71
C HIS A 9 -0.43 1.15 -7.86
N SER A 10 0.24 2.11 -8.51
CA SER A 10 1.15 3.09 -7.89
C SER A 10 2.14 2.49 -6.89
N LEU A 11 2.97 1.56 -7.37
CA LEU A 11 3.98 0.88 -6.55
C LEU A 11 5.21 1.77 -6.36
N TYR A 12 5.56 2.05 -5.11
CA TYR A 12 6.79 2.77 -4.74
C TYR A 12 7.69 1.91 -3.87
N VAL A 13 8.98 1.88 -4.19
CA VAL A 13 9.98 1.12 -3.43
C VAL A 13 10.76 2.06 -2.51
N LYS A 14 10.87 1.69 -1.23
CA LYS A 14 11.73 2.37 -0.24
C LYS A 14 12.40 1.32 0.64
N GLY A 15 13.73 1.32 0.66
CA GLY A 15 14.50 0.29 1.38
C GLY A 15 14.15 -1.10 0.87
N SER A 16 13.77 -2.00 1.78
CA SER A 16 13.32 -3.36 1.47
C SER A 16 11.79 -3.49 1.41
N LYS A 17 11.05 -2.41 1.18
CA LYS A 17 9.58 -2.43 1.13
C LYS A 17 9.03 -1.88 -0.18
N VAL A 18 7.89 -2.41 -0.61
CA VAL A 18 7.03 -1.87 -1.67
C VAL A 18 5.74 -1.35 -1.04
N TYR A 19 5.35 -0.15 -1.42
CA TYR A 19 4.11 0.49 -1.01
C TYR A 19 3.20 0.58 -2.23
N GLU A 20 2.06 -0.11 -2.20
CA GLU A 20 1.12 -0.22 -3.32
C GLU A 20 -0.20 0.48 -2.95
N ALA A 21 -0.71 1.36 -3.80
CA ALA A 21 -2.02 2.00 -3.61
C ALA A 21 -3.04 1.31 -4.53
N ASN A 22 -3.53 0.15 -4.10
CA ASN A 22 -4.27 -0.82 -4.89
C ASN A 22 -5.78 -0.49 -4.95
N TYR A 23 -6.13 0.68 -5.50
CA TYR A 23 -7.53 1.10 -5.70
C TYR A 23 -8.43 0.74 -4.50
N ARG A 24 -9.38 -0.19 -4.68
CA ARG A 24 -10.33 -0.57 -3.65
C ARG A 24 -9.72 -1.34 -2.46
N ALA A 25 -8.55 -1.94 -2.61
CA ALA A 25 -7.85 -2.59 -1.51
C ALA A 25 -6.97 -1.63 -0.68
N GLY A 26 -6.90 -0.34 -1.03
CA GLY A 26 -6.19 0.66 -0.24
C GLY A 26 -4.66 0.56 -0.32
N LEU A 27 -3.97 0.93 0.76
CA LEU A 27 -2.51 0.85 0.86
C LEU A 27 -2.09 -0.54 1.32
N TRP A 28 -1.17 -1.16 0.60
CA TRP A 28 -0.48 -2.40 1.00
C TRP A 28 1.02 -2.16 1.09
N ILE A 29 1.64 -2.73 2.11
CA ILE A 29 3.09 -2.64 2.35
C ILE A 29 3.65 -4.05 2.32
N LEU A 30 4.51 -4.33 1.35
CA LEU A 30 5.10 -5.65 1.14
C LEU A 30 6.61 -5.60 1.40
N ASP A 31 7.15 -6.62 2.06
CA ASP A 31 8.59 -6.83 2.23
C ASP A 31 9.19 -7.54 1.01
N THR A 32 10.29 -6.98 0.50
CA THR A 32 11.07 -7.50 -0.62
C THR A 32 12.27 -8.34 -0.19
N ALA A 33 12.56 -8.48 1.11
CA ALA A 33 13.62 -9.36 1.59
C ALA A 33 13.54 -10.80 1.02
N PRO A 34 12.37 -11.45 0.89
CA PRO A 34 12.27 -12.77 0.29
C PRO A 34 12.13 -12.77 -1.25
N ILE A 35 12.43 -11.68 -1.96
CA ILE A 35 12.19 -11.56 -3.42
C ILE A 35 12.89 -12.66 -4.26
N ASN A 36 14.02 -13.18 -3.79
CA ASN A 36 14.73 -14.31 -4.44
C ASN A 36 13.90 -15.60 -4.48
N SER A 37 12.88 -15.72 -3.62
CA SER A 37 11.92 -16.84 -3.63
C SER A 37 10.75 -16.61 -4.60
N GLY A 38 10.74 -15.47 -5.33
CA GLY A 38 9.63 -15.06 -6.19
C GLY A 38 8.39 -14.62 -5.43
N LYS A 39 8.48 -14.41 -4.12
CA LYS A 39 7.38 -14.02 -3.25
C LYS A 39 7.68 -12.70 -2.55
N LEU A 40 6.64 -11.88 -2.44
CA LEU A 40 6.60 -10.71 -1.56
C LEU A 40 5.72 -11.07 -0.35
N HIS A 41 6.05 -10.54 0.83
CA HIS A 41 5.32 -10.83 2.05
C HIS A 41 4.64 -9.56 2.56
N GLU A 42 3.33 -9.62 2.80
CA GLU A 42 2.61 -8.47 3.38
C GLU A 42 3.10 -8.21 4.81
N VAL A 43 3.40 -6.94 5.11
CA VAL A 43 3.81 -6.49 6.44
C VAL A 43 2.90 -5.43 7.04
N GLY A 44 1.92 -4.94 6.26
CA GLY A 44 0.84 -4.09 6.74
C GLY A 44 -0.06 -3.61 5.61
N PHE A 45 -1.26 -3.16 5.98
CA PHE A 45 -2.23 -2.58 5.05
C PHE A 45 -3.04 -1.46 5.72
N PHE A 46 -3.68 -0.62 4.91
CA PHE A 46 -4.68 0.34 5.35
C PHE A 46 -5.79 0.45 4.30
N ASP A 47 -7.00 0.10 4.71
CA ASP A 47 -8.17 0.09 3.85
C ASP A 47 -8.70 1.51 3.60
N VAL A 48 -8.71 1.90 2.32
CA VAL A 48 -9.23 3.19 1.84
C VAL A 48 -10.68 3.04 1.35
N TYR A 49 -11.14 1.83 1.01
CA TYR A 49 -12.47 1.57 0.45
C TYR A 49 -13.11 0.32 1.10
N PRO A 50 -13.72 0.45 2.29
CA PRO A 50 -14.16 -0.72 3.06
C PRO A 50 -15.38 -1.50 2.53
N ALA A 51 -15.96 -1.08 1.40
CA ALA A 51 -17.18 -1.69 0.90
C ALA A 51 -16.92 -3.03 0.18
N ASP A 52 -15.86 -3.11 -0.62
CA ASP A 52 -15.42 -4.32 -1.34
C ASP A 52 -14.03 -4.12 -1.97
N ASP A 53 -13.41 -5.22 -2.41
CA ASP A 53 -12.11 -5.23 -3.12
C ASP A 53 -12.27 -5.48 -4.64
N ALA A 54 -13.41 -5.13 -5.24
CA ALA A 54 -13.64 -5.43 -6.67
C ALA A 54 -12.58 -4.75 -7.56
N ALA A 55 -12.28 -5.39 -8.70
CA ALA A 55 -11.32 -4.92 -9.69
C ALA A 55 -11.84 -3.68 -10.46
N GLU A 56 -11.90 -2.55 -9.77
CA GLU A 56 -12.51 -1.29 -10.21
C GLU A 56 -11.60 -0.11 -9.83
N PHE A 57 -11.75 1.01 -10.54
CA PHE A 57 -10.82 2.15 -10.47
C PHE A 57 -11.15 3.19 -9.38
N ASN A 58 -11.88 2.81 -8.32
CA ASN A 58 -12.20 3.69 -7.18
C ASN A 58 -11.26 3.40 -5.99
N GLY A 59 -11.19 4.30 -5.01
CA GLY A 59 -10.38 4.10 -3.80
C GLY A 59 -8.99 4.74 -3.90
N ALA A 60 -7.96 4.06 -3.41
CA ALA A 60 -6.60 4.59 -3.36
C ALA A 60 -6.02 4.89 -4.75
N TRP A 61 -5.55 6.12 -4.94
CA TRP A 61 -4.93 6.57 -6.19
C TRP A 61 -3.40 6.47 -6.13
N SER A 62 -2.79 6.99 -5.08
CA SER A 62 -1.33 7.03 -4.94
C SER A 62 -0.89 7.05 -3.48
N ASN A 63 0.40 6.83 -3.25
CA ASN A 63 1.01 6.92 -1.94
C ASN A 63 2.39 7.61 -2.01
N TYR A 64 2.87 8.12 -0.87
CA TYR A 64 4.19 8.74 -0.75
C TYR A 64 4.87 8.31 0.57
N PRO A 65 5.82 7.35 0.52
CA PRO A 65 6.49 6.81 1.71
C PRO A 65 7.82 7.50 2.07
N PHE A 66 8.21 8.55 1.34
CA PHE A 66 9.58 9.09 1.38
C PHE A 66 9.81 10.21 2.40
N PHE A 67 8.84 10.52 3.27
CA PHE A 67 9.07 11.49 4.34
C PHE A 67 10.08 10.92 5.37
N ALA A 68 11.04 11.75 5.77
CA ALA A 68 12.05 11.40 6.77
C ALA A 68 11.45 11.06 8.14
N SER A 69 10.22 11.51 8.43
CA SER A 69 9.47 11.17 9.63
C SER A 69 9.00 9.71 9.69
N GLY A 70 9.11 8.97 8.58
CA GLY A 70 8.48 7.65 8.42
C GLY A 70 6.96 7.73 8.15
N THR A 71 6.43 8.93 7.88
CA THR A 71 5.04 9.12 7.51
C THR A 71 4.81 8.67 6.07
N VAL A 72 3.71 7.95 5.85
CA VAL A 72 3.22 7.58 4.52
C VAL A 72 1.92 8.33 4.29
N VAL A 73 1.83 9.06 3.18
CA VAL A 73 0.60 9.74 2.79
C VAL A 73 -0.06 8.94 1.67
N VAL A 74 -1.37 8.77 1.72
CA VAL A 74 -2.16 8.05 0.71
C VAL A 74 -3.27 8.97 0.22
N SER A 75 -3.40 9.12 -1.09
CA SER A 75 -4.54 9.81 -1.70
C SER A 75 -5.59 8.80 -2.14
N GLY A 76 -6.85 9.04 -1.79
CA GLY A 76 -8.02 8.37 -2.33
C GLY A 76 -8.75 9.26 -3.32
N ILE A 77 -9.32 8.68 -4.38
CA ILE A 77 -10.04 9.41 -5.43
C ILE A 77 -11.28 10.08 -4.84
N GLU A 78 -12.04 9.36 -4.02
CA GLU A 78 -13.25 9.87 -3.37
C GLU A 78 -13.03 10.21 -1.89
N GLN A 79 -12.01 9.63 -1.26
CA GLN A 79 -11.81 9.67 0.19
C GLN A 79 -10.88 10.79 0.66
N GLY A 80 -10.17 11.45 -0.27
CA GLY A 80 -9.27 12.56 0.04
C GLY A 80 -7.88 12.07 0.47
N LEU A 81 -7.41 12.51 1.64
CA LEU A 81 -6.03 12.31 2.08
C LEU A 81 -5.95 11.58 3.41
N PHE A 82 -5.16 10.52 3.46
CA PHE A 82 -4.79 9.82 4.69
C PHE A 82 -3.32 10.07 5.01
N VAL A 83 -3.03 10.36 6.27
CA VAL A 83 -1.67 10.53 6.79
C VAL A 83 -1.42 9.42 7.79
N LEU A 84 -0.60 8.46 7.38
CA LEU A 84 -0.39 7.20 8.09
C LEU A 84 1.02 7.15 8.67
N ARG A 85 1.15 6.45 9.80
CA ARG A 85 2.45 6.05 10.35
C ARG A 85 2.47 4.53 10.44
N PRO A 86 3.23 3.83 9.58
CA PRO A 86 3.44 2.39 9.71
C PRO A 86 3.96 2.02 11.09
N SER A 87 3.68 0.79 11.53
CA SER A 87 4.15 0.25 12.80
C SER A 87 4.52 -1.23 12.64
N GLY A 88 5.18 -1.81 13.64
CA GLY A 88 5.62 -3.21 13.58
C GLY A 88 6.53 -3.49 12.39
N ALA A 89 6.29 -4.59 11.67
CA ALA A 89 7.10 -5.01 10.52
C ALA A 89 6.98 -4.07 9.29
N ALA A 90 5.94 -3.24 9.24
CA ALA A 90 5.77 -2.24 8.18
C ALA A 90 6.58 -0.95 8.42
N TYR A 91 7.10 -0.73 9.64
CA TYR A 91 7.97 0.40 9.93
C TYR A 91 9.38 0.16 9.36
N ASP A 92 10.06 1.23 8.96
CA ASP A 92 11.47 1.23 8.52
C ASP A 92 12.42 1.39 9.71
#